data_AF-A0A5N9ELG1-F1
#
_entry.id   AF-A0A5N9ELG1-F1
#
_cell.length_a   1.000
_cell.length_b   1.000
_cell.length_c   1.000
_cell.angle_alpha   90.00
_cell.angle_beta   90.00
_cell.angle_gamma   90.00
#
_symmetry.space_group_name_H-M   'P 1'
#
loop_
_entity.id
_entity.type
_entity.pdbx_description
1 polymer ?
#
loop_
_entity_poly.entity_id
_entity_poly.type
_entity_poly.pdbx_seq_one_letter_code
_entity_poly.pdbx_strand_id
1 'polypeptide(L)'
;MVQIRQEFIDEMVAHAKSDLPNECCGILAGSDGQVMKVYRMTNVEASPFRFVMDPLELANVDSEAGDNNWELLAIYHSHTGSEAYPSDTDVRIAGGTAGLWPDVRYVLVSLMDMD
;
A
#
# COMPACT_ATOMS: atom_id res chain seq x y z
N MET A 1 1.14 -16.95 -0.69
CA MET A 1 1.40 -16.21 -1.94
C MET A 1 0.22 -15.27 -2.13
N VAL A 2 0.45 -13.98 -2.35
CA VAL A 2 -0.65 -13.00 -2.50
C VAL A 2 -1.13 -13.00 -3.96
N GLN A 3 -2.45 -13.08 -4.14
CA GLN A 3 -3.11 -13.06 -5.44
C GLN A 3 -3.90 -11.74 -5.57
N ILE A 4 -3.55 -10.96 -6.58
CA ILE A 4 -4.14 -9.64 -6.82
C ILE A 4 -4.86 -9.69 -8.17
N ARG A 5 -6.17 -9.45 -8.17
CA ARG A 5 -6.97 -9.33 -9.40
C ARG A 5 -6.62 -8.04 -10.14
N GLN A 6 -6.75 -8.04 -11.47
CA GLN A 6 -6.40 -6.90 -12.31
C GLN A 6 -7.09 -5.60 -11.88
N GLU A 7 -8.36 -5.66 -11.45
CA GLU A 7 -9.10 -4.49 -10.97
C GLU A 7 -8.43 -3.78 -9.78
N PHE A 8 -7.78 -4.52 -8.89
CA PHE A 8 -7.05 -3.95 -7.75
C PHE A 8 -5.69 -3.40 -8.16
N ILE A 9 -5.05 -3.99 -9.17
CA ILE A 9 -3.85 -3.41 -9.78
C ILE A 9 -4.19 -2.06 -10.42
N ASP A 10 -5.26 -2.02 -11.21
CA ASP A 10 -5.74 -0.81 -11.86
C ASP A 10 -6.12 0.26 -10.84
N GLU A 11 -6.73 -0.14 -9.71
CA GLU A 11 -7.05 0.78 -8.61
C GLU A 11 -5.81 1.39 -7.96
N MET A 12 -4.78 0.58 -7.65
CA MET A 12 -3.52 1.07 -7.10
C MET A 12 -2.82 2.03 -8.06
N VAL A 13 -2.78 1.71 -9.35
CA VAL A 13 -2.19 2.58 -10.38
C VAL A 13 -2.99 3.88 -10.54
N ALA A 14 -4.32 3.82 -10.51
CA ALA A 14 -5.17 5.00 -10.56
C ALA A 14 -4.99 5.89 -9.32
N HIS A 15 -4.80 5.31 -8.14
CA HIS A 15 -4.50 6.03 -6.91
C HIS A 15 -3.13 6.73 -6.98
N ALA A 16 -2.09 6.00 -7.40
CA ALA A 16 -0.76 6.57 -7.58
C ALA A 16 -0.79 7.79 -8.51
N LYS A 17 -1.56 7.72 -9.60
CA LYS A 17 -1.72 8.83 -10.54
C LYS A 17 -2.48 10.02 -9.96
N SER A 18 -3.52 9.78 -9.15
CA SER A 18 -4.35 10.87 -8.58
C SER A 18 -3.61 11.70 -7.54
N ASP A 19 -2.65 11.08 -6.86
CA ASP A 19 -1.98 11.67 -5.70
C ASP A 19 -0.68 12.40 -6.07
N LEU A 20 -0.30 12.39 -7.35
CA LEU A 20 0.78 13.24 -7.85
C LEU A 20 0.55 14.70 -7.43
N PRO A 21 1.63 15.40 -7.00
CA PRO A 21 3.03 15.00 -7.07
C PRO A 21 3.52 14.15 -5.89
N ASN A 22 2.65 13.74 -4.96
CA ASN A 22 3.04 13.00 -3.75
C ASN A 22 2.99 11.49 -3.97
N GLU A 23 3.70 10.74 -3.12
CA GLU A 23 3.51 9.29 -3.05
C GLU A 23 2.14 8.97 -2.46
N CYS A 24 1.38 8.09 -3.11
CA CYS A 24 0.21 7.48 -2.51
C CYS A 24 0.61 6.33 -1.59
N CYS A 25 -0.26 5.93 -0.68
CA CYS A 25 -0.09 4.69 0.09
C CYS A 25 -1.43 3.97 0.31
N GLY A 26 -1.36 2.69 0.62
CA GLY A 26 -2.55 1.96 1.01
C GLY A 26 -2.34 0.52 1.42
N ILE A 27 -3.45 -0.18 1.65
CA ILE A 27 -3.48 -1.53 2.20
C ILE A 27 -4.31 -2.44 1.28
N LEU A 28 -3.82 -3.64 1.05
CA LEU A 28 -4.57 -4.72 0.42
C LEU A 28 -4.97 -5.73 1.50
N ALA A 29 -6.27 -5.96 1.66
CA ALA A 29 -6.77 -6.95 2.60
C ALA A 29 -7.62 -8.01 1.91
N GLY A 30 -7.69 -9.19 2.51
CA GLY A 30 -8.53 -10.28 2.04
C GLY A 30 -8.27 -11.58 2.79
N SER A 31 -8.76 -12.69 2.26
CA SER A 31 -8.67 -14.01 2.92
C SER A 31 -7.91 -15.01 2.06
N ASP A 32 -7.20 -15.94 2.70
CA ASP A 32 -6.47 -17.03 2.03
C ASP A 32 -5.48 -16.55 0.95
N GLY A 33 -4.85 -15.39 1.19
CA GLY A 33 -3.93 -14.75 0.25
C GLY A 33 -4.60 -14.11 -0.97
N GLN A 34 -5.93 -14.13 -1.08
CA GLN A 34 -6.66 -13.45 -2.15
C GLN A 34 -7.05 -12.04 -1.71
N VAL A 35 -6.64 -11.03 -2.47
CA VAL A 35 -7.07 -9.64 -2.22
C VAL A 35 -8.57 -9.52 -2.48
N MET A 36 -9.29 -8.99 -1.50
CA MET A 36 -10.73 -8.72 -1.55
C MET A 36 -11.03 -7.23 -1.64
N LYS A 37 -10.12 -6.37 -1.14
CA LYS A 37 -10.28 -4.91 -1.17
C LYS A 37 -8.93 -4.20 -1.16
N VAL A 38 -8.88 -3.08 -1.87
CA VAL A 38 -7.83 -2.07 -1.76
C VAL A 38 -8.37 -0.92 -0.92
N TYR A 39 -7.61 -0.56 0.11
CA TYR A 39 -7.86 0.63 0.92
C TYR A 39 -6.86 1.69 0.49
N ARG A 40 -7.37 2.75 -0.14
CA ARG A 40 -6.59 3.97 -0.39
C ARG A 40 -6.42 4.70 0.94
N MET A 41 -5.18 4.98 1.30
CA MET A 41 -4.85 5.62 2.57
C MET A 41 -4.28 7.00 2.30
N THR A 42 -4.57 7.93 3.21
CA THR A 42 -4.02 9.27 3.18
C THR A 42 -2.55 9.25 3.58
N ASN A 43 -1.69 9.78 2.72
CA ASN A 43 -0.30 10.10 3.07
C ASN A 43 -0.26 11.41 3.87
N VAL A 44 -0.18 11.32 5.20
CA VAL A 44 -0.20 12.50 6.08
C VAL A 44 1.05 13.38 5.96
N GLU A 45 2.14 12.85 5.42
CA GLU A 45 3.36 13.61 5.13
C GLU A 45 3.22 14.48 3.88
N ALA A 46 2.23 14.19 3.01
CA ALA A 46 2.03 14.88 1.74
C ALA A 46 3.35 15.09 0.98
N SER A 47 4.13 14.01 0.84
CA SER A 47 5.51 14.05 0.36
C SER A 47 5.69 13.23 -0.93
N PRO A 48 6.55 13.69 -1.87
CA PRO A 48 6.90 12.93 -3.08
C PRO A 48 7.93 11.82 -2.86
N PHE A 49 8.45 11.63 -1.64
CA PHE A 49 9.57 10.72 -1.34
C PHE A 49 9.33 9.75 -0.18
N ARG A 50 8.21 9.89 0.52
CA ARG A 50 7.85 9.03 1.66
C ARG A 50 6.37 9.09 1.91
N PHE A 51 5.88 8.07 2.60
CA PHE A 51 4.52 8.04 3.13
C PHE A 51 4.46 7.77 4.63
N VAL A 52 3.41 8.29 5.26
CA VAL A 52 2.91 7.86 6.57
C VAL A 52 1.40 7.73 6.43
N MET A 53 0.85 6.56 6.74
CA MET A 53 -0.60 6.34 6.70
C MET A 53 -1.29 7.05 7.86
N ASP A 54 -2.48 7.59 7.61
CA ASP A 54 -3.31 8.14 8.66
C ASP A 54 -3.67 7.07 9.71
N PRO A 55 -3.36 7.27 11.00
CA PRO A 55 -3.63 6.27 12.05
C PRO A 55 -5.12 5.97 12.27
N LEU A 56 -6.00 6.94 12.04
CA LEU A 56 -7.45 6.76 12.18
C LEU A 56 -7.98 5.90 11.03
N GLU A 57 -7.54 6.17 9.81
CA GLU A 57 -7.87 5.31 8.67
C GLU A 57 -7.36 3.89 8.90
N LEU A 58 -6.16 3.72 9.47
CA LEU A 58 -5.59 2.41 9.74
C LEU A 58 -6.44 1.62 10.73
N ALA A 59 -6.94 2.27 11.78
CA ALA A 59 -7.87 1.66 12.73
C ALA A 59 -9.20 1.25 12.08
N ASN A 60 -9.70 2.04 11.13
CA ASN A 60 -10.91 1.70 10.38
C ASN A 60 -10.69 0.49 9.47
N VAL A 61 -9.52 0.41 8.81
CA VAL A 61 -9.14 -0.75 7.99
C VAL A 61 -9.05 -2.01 8.85
N ASP A 62 -8.41 -1.94 10.02
CA ASP A 62 -8.29 -3.07 10.95
C ASP A 62 -9.67 -3.55 11.42
N SER A 63 -10.56 -2.63 11.79
CA SER A 63 -11.93 -2.95 12.17
C SER A 63 -12.70 -3.63 11.04
N GLU A 64 -12.69 -3.06 9.82
CA GLU A 64 -13.42 -3.63 8.69
C GLU A 64 -12.84 -4.98 8.26
N ALA A 65 -11.51 -5.12 8.28
CA ALA A 65 -10.86 -6.40 8.00
C ALA A 65 -11.27 -7.46 9.02
N GLY A 66 -11.29 -7.11 10.31
CA GLY A 66 -11.78 -7.98 11.38
C GLY A 66 -13.22 -8.43 11.18
N ASP A 67 -14.13 -7.51 10.87
CA ASP A 67 -15.55 -7.80 10.62
C ASP A 67 -15.77 -8.75 9.43
N ASN A 68 -14.88 -8.71 8.44
CA ASN A 68 -14.93 -9.57 7.26
C ASN A 68 -14.04 -10.83 7.37
N ASN A 69 -13.37 -11.04 8.51
CA ASN A 69 -12.39 -12.11 8.70
C ASN A 69 -11.30 -12.10 7.60
N TRP A 70 -10.82 -10.91 7.29
CA TRP A 70 -9.72 -10.65 6.36
C TRP A 70 -8.42 -10.35 7.12
N GLU A 71 -7.32 -10.63 6.45
CA GLU A 71 -5.97 -10.31 6.89
C GLU A 71 -5.41 -9.16 6.05
N LEU A 72 -4.45 -8.42 6.60
CA LEU A 72 -3.65 -7.46 5.84
C LEU A 72 -2.61 -8.23 5.03
N LEU A 73 -2.84 -8.35 3.73
CA LEU A 73 -2.01 -9.15 2.83
C LEU A 73 -0.80 -8.36 2.32
N ALA A 74 -0.99 -7.07 2.05
CA ALA A 74 0.09 -6.21 1.60
C ALA A 74 -0.14 -4.74 1.95
N ILE A 75 0.97 -4.02 2.12
CA ILE A 75 1.04 -2.56 2.08
C ILE A 75 1.50 -2.18 0.68
N TYR A 76 0.94 -1.12 0.10
CA TYR A 76 1.45 -0.55 -1.14
C TYR A 76 1.75 0.93 -1.01
N HIS A 77 2.70 1.40 -1.81
CA HIS A 77 2.96 2.81 -2.05
C HIS A 77 3.47 3.03 -3.46
N SER A 78 3.53 4.30 -3.87
CA SER A 78 4.01 4.67 -5.20
C SER A 78 5.33 5.43 -5.15
N HIS A 79 6.19 5.22 -6.15
CA HIS A 79 7.27 6.14 -6.48
C HIS A 79 6.85 7.02 -7.65
N THR A 80 7.01 8.34 -7.49
CA THR A 80 6.53 9.34 -8.45
C THR A 80 7.43 9.52 -9.67
N GLY A 81 8.72 9.17 -9.57
CA GLY A 81 9.69 9.35 -10.65
C GLY A 81 10.91 8.43 -10.61
N SER A 82 10.85 7.35 -9.83
CA SER A 82 11.89 6.33 -9.76
C SER A 82 11.30 4.95 -10.02
N GLU A 83 12.17 4.01 -10.41
CA GLU A 83 11.84 2.63 -10.71
C GLU A 83 11.11 1.91 -9.56
N ALA A 84 10.44 0.80 -9.90
CA ALA A 84 9.67 -0.02 -8.96
C ALA A 84 10.56 -0.86 -8.04
N TYR A 85 11.55 -0.22 -7.40
CA TYR A 85 12.56 -0.85 -6.57
C TYR A 85 12.59 -0.18 -5.18
N PRO A 86 12.60 -0.94 -4.08
CA PRO A 86 12.54 -0.37 -2.74
C PRO A 86 13.81 0.40 -2.40
N SER A 87 13.63 1.63 -1.89
CA SER A 87 14.70 2.44 -1.32
C SER A 87 15.13 1.92 0.06
N ASP A 88 16.27 2.42 0.57
CA ASP A 88 16.71 2.13 1.94
C ASP A 88 15.68 2.57 3.00
N THR A 89 14.87 3.59 2.70
CA THR A 89 13.79 4.02 3.58
C THR A 89 12.64 3.02 3.58
N ASP A 90 12.27 2.48 2.42
CA ASP A 90 11.21 1.47 2.31
C ASP A 90 11.60 0.18 3.06
N VAL A 91 12.84 -0.27 2.90
CA VAL A 91 13.35 -1.46 3.61
C VAL A 91 13.31 -1.27 5.12
N ARG A 92 13.65 -0.07 5.62
CA ARG A 92 13.59 0.25 7.05
C ARG A 92 12.16 0.28 7.57
N ILE A 93 11.23 0.87 6.82
CA ILE A 93 9.80 0.90 7.17
C ILE A 93 9.26 -0.53 7.22
N ALA A 94 9.53 -1.33 6.19
CA ALA A 94 9.15 -2.74 6.13
C ALA A 94 9.66 -3.53 7.33
N GLY A 95 10.94 -3.34 7.70
CA GLY A 95 11.53 -3.95 8.89
C GLY A 95 10.82 -3.57 10.20
N GLY A 96 10.34 -2.33 10.32
CA GLY A 96 9.54 -1.89 11.47
C GLY A 96 8.16 -2.56 11.53
N THR A 97 7.47 -2.65 10.39
CA THR A 97 6.14 -3.28 10.32
C THR A 97 6.17 -4.79 10.50
N ALA A 98 7.26 -5.46 10.14
CA ALA A 98 7.39 -6.92 10.25
C ALA A 98 7.26 -7.43 11.69
N GLY A 99 7.49 -6.57 12.70
CA GLY A 99 7.24 -6.91 14.11
C GLY A 99 5.76 -7.00 14.47
N LEU A 100 4.88 -6.32 13.72
CA LEU A 100 3.43 -6.31 13.94
C LEU A 100 2.71 -7.26 12.97
N TRP A 101 3.13 -7.25 11.71
CA TRP A 101 2.57 -8.08 10.65
C TRP A 101 3.69 -8.83 9.92
N PRO A 102 4.16 -9.97 10.46
CA PRO A 102 5.32 -10.68 9.92
C PRO A 102 5.11 -11.20 8.50
N ASP A 103 3.85 -11.45 8.13
CA ASP A 103 3.47 -11.99 6.82
C ASP A 103 2.99 -10.92 5.83
N VAL A 104 3.01 -9.63 6.19
CA VAL A 104 2.62 -8.58 5.25
C VAL A 104 3.63 -8.50 4.10
N ARG A 105 3.14 -8.30 2.88
CA ARG A 105 3.98 -8.04 1.71
C ARG A 105 3.99 -6.56 1.36
N TYR A 106 4.93 -6.16 0.52
CA TYR A 106 5.03 -4.80 0.00
C TYR A 106 4.86 -4.81 -1.51
N VAL A 107 3.97 -3.96 -2.02
CA VAL A 107 3.75 -3.72 -3.45
C VAL A 107 4.19 -2.30 -3.75
N LEU A 108 5.03 -2.12 -4.76
CA LEU A 108 5.54 -0.81 -5.14
C LEU A 108 5.09 -0.47 -6.55
N VAL A 109 4.43 0.67 -6.71
CA VAL A 109 3.95 1.17 -7.99
C VAL A 109 4.87 2.28 -8.47
N SER A 110 5.57 2.09 -9.59
CA SER A 110 6.38 3.16 -10.19
C SER A 110 5.59 3.93 -11.24
N LEU A 111 5.73 5.26 -11.21
CA LEU A 111 5.23 6.18 -12.23
C LEU A 111 6.35 6.77 -13.10
N MET A 112 7.55 6.18 -13.07
CA MET A 112 8.73 6.70 -13.78
C MET A 112 8.51 6.82 -15.31
N ASP A 113 7.84 5.83 -15.91
CA ASP A 113 7.62 5.75 -17.36
C ASP A 113 6.18 6.12 -17.74
N MET A 114 5.61 7.16 -17.09
CA MET A 114 4.32 7.70 -17.50
C MET A 114 4.44 8.54 -18.78
N ASP A 115 4.62 7.86 -19.91
CA ASP A 115 4.38 8.41 -21.26
C ASP A 115 2.93 8.13 -21.73
#